data_AF-X1NY32-F1
#
_entry.id   AF-X1NY32-F1
#
_cell.length_a   1.000
_cell.length_b   1.000
_cell.length_c   1.000
_cell.angle_alpha   90.00
_cell.angle_beta   90.00
_cell.angle_gamma   90.00
#
_symmetry.space_group_name_H-M   'P 1'
#
loop_
_entity.id
_entity.type
_entity.pdbx_description
1 polymer ?
#
loop_
_entity_poly.entity_id
_entity_poly.type
_entity_poly.pdbx_seq_one_letter_code
_entity_poly.pdbx_strand_id
1 'polypeptide(L)'
;PEIYKKYQSELQKSIQNDVFLDILSDIIVRDGNCIMSRDWFKILIEKEIKLIKERMIFFKTILENKNKDIESKRIRDYRIFLNCTKTAFNNDISIGNEARITSDEWTILFTLKNELDLSSDEYRTLLYLAIGKCELEKHDIDESIKKLRDCGIIFFKKSTQNIYIPDEIINILREIKGINLAEKYTRRIIKCLDNRQINKIKKNHGIKEIERYEKIESIIKKGVRVRKILSDEIFNEDTKYYEKKNILYDIIENKLEIHLASYGRTIDE
;
A
#
# COMPACT_ATOMS: atom_id res chain seq x y z
N PRO A 1 -4.01 -26.87 2.27
CA PRO A 1 -4.73 -25.73 2.93
C PRO A 1 -4.01 -25.21 4.18
N GLU A 2 -3.65 -26.08 5.13
CA GLU A 2 -3.02 -25.68 6.40
C GLU A 2 -1.57 -25.21 6.22
N ILE A 3 -0.77 -25.91 5.42
CA ILE A 3 0.60 -25.51 5.07
C ILE A 3 0.62 -24.14 4.39
N TYR A 4 -0.33 -23.87 3.49
CA TYR A 4 -0.47 -22.57 2.81
C TYR A 4 -0.71 -21.45 3.82
N LYS A 5 -1.67 -21.62 4.75
CA LYS A 5 -1.96 -20.62 5.80
C LYS A 5 -0.76 -20.39 6.72
N LYS A 6 -0.05 -21.46 7.07
CA LYS A 6 1.16 -21.37 7.91
C LYS A 6 2.27 -20.59 7.17
N TYR A 7 2.52 -20.91 5.91
CA TYR A 7 3.50 -20.19 5.09
C TYR A 7 3.12 -18.71 4.92
N GLN A 8 1.84 -18.42 4.61
CA GLN A 8 1.33 -17.05 4.52
C GLN A 8 1.54 -16.26 5.82
N SER A 9 1.27 -16.86 6.98
CA SER A 9 1.49 -16.21 8.28
C SER A 9 2.97 -15.94 8.56
N GLU A 10 3.85 -16.88 8.29
CA GLU A 10 5.30 -16.69 8.46
C GLU A 10 5.84 -15.65 7.48
N LEU A 11 5.43 -15.70 6.21
CA LEU A 11 5.82 -14.71 5.20
C LEU A 11 5.33 -13.30 5.59
N GLN A 12 4.11 -13.19 6.11
CA GLN A 12 3.60 -11.93 6.63
C GLN A 12 4.48 -11.38 7.76
N LYS A 13 4.88 -12.22 8.74
CA LYS A 13 5.79 -11.79 9.81
C LYS A 13 7.14 -11.35 9.26
N SER A 14 7.72 -12.10 8.30
CA SER A 14 8.99 -11.74 7.68
C SER A 14 8.93 -10.38 6.98
N ILE A 15 7.86 -10.12 6.22
CA ILE A 15 7.65 -8.85 5.53
C ILE A 15 7.46 -7.69 6.53
N GLN A 16 6.73 -7.93 7.62
CA GLN A 16 6.50 -6.92 8.65
C GLN A 16 7.82 -6.56 9.37
N ASN A 17 8.59 -7.56 9.78
CA ASN A 17 9.83 -7.34 10.51
C ASN A 17 10.98 -6.80 9.64
N ASP A 18 10.82 -6.81 8.32
CA ASP A 18 11.85 -6.42 7.37
C ASP A 18 11.31 -5.46 6.32
N VAL A 19 11.51 -4.18 6.61
CA VAL A 19 11.03 -3.06 5.81
C VAL A 19 11.56 -3.11 4.38
N PHE A 20 12.80 -3.57 4.18
CA PHE A 20 13.36 -3.71 2.84
C PHE A 20 12.72 -4.88 2.09
N LEU A 21 12.42 -5.99 2.76
CA LEU A 21 11.65 -7.09 2.18
C LEU A 21 10.23 -6.63 1.79
N ASP A 22 9.59 -5.75 2.56
CA ASP A 22 8.33 -5.12 2.18
C ASP A 22 8.47 -4.35 0.86
N ILE A 23 9.52 -3.55 0.68
CA ILE A 23 9.83 -2.86 -0.58
C ILE A 23 10.01 -3.84 -1.74
N LEU A 24 10.82 -4.89 -1.56
CA LEU A 24 11.08 -5.88 -2.61
C LEU A 24 9.78 -6.60 -3.02
N SER A 25 8.93 -6.93 -2.04
CA SER A 25 7.66 -7.59 -2.32
C SER A 25 6.69 -6.73 -3.14
N ASP A 26 6.71 -5.38 -3.02
CA ASP A 26 5.90 -4.52 -3.89
C ASP A 26 6.38 -4.50 -5.33
N ILE A 27 7.69 -4.56 -5.54
CA ILE A 27 8.25 -4.64 -6.89
C ILE A 27 7.77 -5.95 -7.53
N ILE A 28 7.84 -7.06 -6.80
CA ILE A 28 7.50 -8.40 -7.29
C ILE A 28 6.01 -8.54 -7.61
N VAL A 29 5.13 -7.94 -6.81
CA VAL A 29 3.67 -8.09 -6.97
C VAL A 29 3.11 -7.39 -8.22
N ARG A 30 3.84 -6.41 -8.78
CA ARG A 30 3.43 -5.68 -9.98
C ARG A 30 3.29 -6.62 -11.19
N ASP A 31 2.25 -6.40 -11.99
CA ASP A 31 1.99 -7.20 -13.19
C ASP A 31 3.21 -7.18 -14.14
N GLY A 32 3.57 -8.36 -14.68
CA GLY A 32 4.66 -8.50 -15.64
C GLY A 32 6.04 -8.78 -15.03
N ASN A 33 6.14 -8.81 -13.70
CA ASN A 33 7.41 -9.05 -12.99
C ASN A 33 7.67 -10.53 -12.62
N CYS A 34 6.82 -11.48 -13.03
CA CYS A 34 6.99 -12.90 -12.67
C CYS A 34 8.30 -13.51 -13.17
N ILE A 35 8.88 -12.98 -14.25
CA ILE A 35 10.16 -13.41 -14.82
C ILE A 35 10.97 -12.18 -15.18
N MET A 36 12.19 -12.06 -14.65
CA MET A 36 13.07 -10.94 -14.97
C MET A 36 14.56 -11.29 -14.86
N SER A 37 15.42 -10.53 -15.53
CA SER A 37 16.87 -10.63 -15.33
C SER A 37 17.30 -9.93 -14.04
N ARG A 38 18.43 -10.35 -13.46
CA ARG A 38 19.07 -9.69 -12.30
C ARG A 38 19.28 -8.20 -12.53
N ASP A 39 19.74 -7.82 -13.72
CA ASP A 39 20.02 -6.41 -14.05
C ASP A 39 18.73 -5.59 -14.15
N TRP A 40 17.66 -6.16 -14.71
CA TRP A 40 16.37 -5.50 -14.71
C TRP A 40 15.83 -5.32 -13.29
N PHE A 41 15.98 -6.33 -12.44
CA PHE A 41 15.57 -6.25 -11.04
C PHE A 41 16.33 -5.15 -10.28
N LYS A 42 17.64 -5.01 -10.52
CA LYS A 42 18.44 -3.92 -9.97
C LYS A 42 17.88 -2.55 -10.37
N ILE A 43 17.57 -2.35 -11.66
CA ILE A 43 16.97 -1.11 -12.16
C ILE A 43 15.63 -0.82 -11.47
N LEU A 44 14.80 -1.85 -11.25
CA LEU A 44 13.52 -1.70 -10.56
C LEU A 44 13.70 -1.26 -9.10
N ILE A 45 14.65 -1.86 -8.38
CA ILE A 45 14.99 -1.48 -7.00
C ILE A 45 15.47 -0.03 -6.93
N GLU A 46 16.42 0.36 -7.79
CA GLU A 46 16.95 1.72 -7.83
C GLU A 46 15.86 2.76 -8.12
N LYS A 47 14.95 2.45 -9.06
CA LYS A 47 13.78 3.28 -9.37
C LYS A 47 12.84 3.41 -8.17
N GLU A 48 12.53 2.30 -7.49
CA GLU A 48 11.63 2.32 -6.34
C GLU A 48 12.22 3.12 -5.18
N ILE A 49 13.51 2.94 -4.88
CA ILE A 49 14.21 3.70 -3.84
C ILE A 49 14.25 5.18 -4.17
N LYS A 50 14.47 5.55 -5.44
CA LYS A 50 14.43 6.95 -5.87
C LYS A 50 13.05 7.57 -5.63
N LEU A 51 11.98 6.87 -6.02
CA LEU A 51 10.60 7.31 -5.80
C LEU A 51 10.28 7.47 -4.31
N ILE A 52 10.70 6.51 -3.48
CA ILE A 52 10.54 6.60 -2.02
C ILE A 52 11.25 7.83 -1.47
N LYS A 53 12.50 8.09 -1.87
CA LYS A 53 13.28 9.27 -1.43
C LYS A 53 12.60 10.59 -1.81
N GLU A 54 12.11 10.70 -3.04
CA GLU A 54 11.35 11.87 -3.51
C GLU A 54 10.08 12.08 -2.68
N ARG A 55 9.34 11.00 -2.39
CA ARG A 55 8.15 11.04 -1.53
C ARG A 55 8.47 11.44 -0.09
N MET A 56 9.56 10.93 0.48
CA MET A 56 10.00 11.32 1.82
C MET A 56 10.28 12.82 1.91
N ILE A 57 10.94 13.41 0.90
CA ILE A 57 11.19 14.85 0.84
C ILE A 57 9.86 15.62 0.83
N PHE A 58 8.94 15.21 -0.04
CA PHE A 58 7.61 15.81 -0.13
C PHE A 58 6.83 15.76 1.20
N PHE A 59 6.83 14.62 1.89
CA PHE A 59 6.16 14.47 3.18
C PHE A 59 6.82 15.30 4.28
N LYS A 60 8.16 15.41 4.31
CA LYS A 60 8.84 16.32 5.24
C LYS A 60 8.38 17.75 5.04
N THR A 61 8.33 18.22 3.79
CA THR A 61 7.84 19.57 3.48
C THR A 61 6.39 19.78 3.92
N ILE A 62 5.51 18.77 3.76
CA ILE A 62 4.12 18.84 4.26
C ILE A 62 4.06 18.93 5.78
N LEU A 63 4.91 18.19 6.49
CA LEU A 63 4.91 18.15 7.94
C LEU A 63 5.49 19.43 8.56
N GLU A 64 6.48 20.04 7.89
CA GLU A 64 7.21 21.25 8.32
C GLU A 64 6.55 22.57 7.90
N ASN A 65 5.76 22.61 6.81
CA ASN A 65 5.19 23.85 6.25
C ASN A 65 3.67 23.82 5.99
N LYS A 66 3.02 24.98 6.19
CA LYS A 66 1.58 25.30 6.05
C LYS A 66 1.03 25.12 4.63
N ASN A 67 1.02 23.91 4.07
CA ASN A 67 0.32 23.64 2.82
C ASN A 67 -1.20 23.80 3.03
N LYS A 68 -1.82 24.82 2.44
CA LYS A 68 -3.28 25.03 2.48
C LYS A 68 -4.07 23.94 1.75
N ASP A 69 -3.39 23.18 0.89
CA ASP A 69 -4.03 22.19 0.01
C ASP A 69 -4.39 20.87 0.72
N ILE A 70 -3.78 20.60 1.89
CA ILE A 70 -4.05 19.40 2.68
C ILE A 70 -4.79 19.81 3.95
N GLU A 71 -5.86 19.08 4.27
CA GLU A 71 -6.67 19.35 5.44
C GLU A 71 -5.85 19.18 6.74
N SER A 72 -6.05 20.10 7.69
CA SER A 72 -5.33 20.09 8.97
C SER A 72 -5.52 18.78 9.74
N LYS A 73 -6.70 18.17 9.63
CA LYS A 73 -7.02 16.83 10.16
C LYS A 73 -6.08 15.77 9.59
N ARG A 74 -5.87 15.74 8.27
CA ARG A 74 -5.00 14.75 7.62
C ARG A 74 -3.53 14.92 8.01
N ILE A 75 -3.05 16.17 8.13
CA ILE A 75 -1.69 16.45 8.62
C ILE A 75 -1.51 15.96 10.06
N ARG A 76 -2.51 16.15 10.92
CA ARG A 76 -2.52 15.62 12.27
C ARG A 76 -2.43 14.09 12.26
N ASP A 77 -3.20 13.42 11.42
CA ASP A 77 -3.20 11.95 11.33
C ASP A 77 -1.82 11.42 10.87
N TYR A 78 -1.16 12.09 9.91
CA TYR A 78 0.22 11.78 9.55
C TYR A 78 1.20 11.94 10.71
N ARG A 79 1.07 13.01 11.50
CA ARG A 79 1.93 13.26 12.67
C ARG A 79 1.71 12.20 13.75
N ILE A 80 0.47 11.80 14.00
CA ILE A 80 0.13 10.74 14.95
C ILE A 80 0.85 9.46 14.54
N PHE A 81 0.63 8.99 13.32
CA PHE A 81 1.25 7.75 12.84
C PHE A 81 2.78 7.82 12.86
N LEU A 82 3.37 8.92 12.38
CA LEU A 82 4.82 9.12 12.37
C LEU A 82 5.41 9.06 13.78
N ASN A 83 4.80 9.75 14.74
CA ASN A 83 5.30 9.80 16.11
C ASN A 83 5.16 8.44 16.79
N CYS A 84 4.02 7.76 16.64
CA CYS A 84 3.84 6.40 17.15
C CYS A 84 4.90 5.44 16.58
N THR A 85 5.18 5.54 15.28
CA THR A 85 6.18 4.70 14.62
C THR A 85 7.60 4.99 15.13
N LYS A 86 7.95 6.27 15.30
CA LYS A 86 9.24 6.66 15.90
C LYS A 86 9.38 6.17 17.33
N THR A 87 8.31 6.24 18.12
CA THR A 87 8.32 5.71 19.48
C THR A 87 8.55 4.21 19.48
N ALA A 88 7.80 3.45 18.67
CA ALA A 88 7.98 2.00 18.54
C ALA A 88 9.43 1.63 18.14
N PHE A 89 9.96 2.27 17.09
CA PHE A 89 11.30 1.96 16.59
C PHE A 89 12.42 2.25 17.61
N ASN A 90 12.30 3.32 18.38
CA ASN A 90 13.31 3.73 19.36
C ASN A 90 13.08 3.14 20.77
N ASN A 91 11.98 2.43 21.00
CA ASN A 91 11.62 1.89 22.30
C ASN A 91 12.72 0.94 22.83
N ASP A 92 13.20 0.07 21.94
CA ASP A 92 14.27 -0.90 22.21
C ASP A 92 15.62 -0.25 22.54
N ILE A 93 15.89 0.97 22.04
CA ILE A 93 17.13 1.72 22.34
C ILE A 93 17.22 2.04 23.84
N SER A 94 16.09 2.37 24.47
CA SER A 94 16.05 2.70 25.90
C SER A 94 16.42 1.50 26.80
N ILE A 95 16.31 0.29 26.27
CA ILE A 95 16.63 -0.98 26.92
C ILE A 95 18.05 -1.47 26.56
N GLY A 96 18.74 -0.77 25.64
CA GLY A 96 20.09 -1.11 25.17
C GLY A 96 20.13 -2.07 23.97
N ASN A 97 18.98 -2.33 23.34
CA ASN A 97 18.89 -3.14 22.13
C ASN A 97 19.04 -2.28 20.86
N GLU A 98 19.29 -2.93 19.72
CA GLU A 98 19.23 -2.27 18.42
C GLU A 98 17.80 -1.80 18.12
N ALA A 99 17.69 -0.62 17.47
CA ALA A 99 16.42 -0.04 17.10
C ALA A 99 15.68 -0.92 16.08
N ARG A 100 14.48 -1.36 16.43
CA ARG A 100 13.60 -2.17 15.57
C ARG A 100 12.15 -2.01 16.02
N ILE A 101 11.23 -2.38 15.13
CA ILE A 101 9.81 -2.48 15.48
C ILE A 101 9.50 -3.96 15.70
N THR A 102 8.99 -4.30 16.88
CA THR A 102 8.61 -5.66 17.25
C THR A 102 7.31 -6.11 16.59
N SER A 103 7.03 -7.42 16.54
CA SER A 103 5.81 -7.97 15.94
C SER A 103 4.52 -7.43 16.58
N ASP A 104 4.53 -7.19 17.90
CA ASP A 104 3.36 -6.67 18.62
C ASP A 104 3.14 -5.19 18.30
N GLU A 105 4.23 -4.39 18.26
CA GLU A 105 4.19 -3.00 17.83
C GLU A 105 3.73 -2.86 16.39
N TRP A 106 4.14 -3.78 15.50
CA TRP A 106 3.63 -3.85 14.13
C TRP A 106 2.11 -4.04 14.10
N THR A 107 1.58 -4.95 14.91
CA THR A 107 0.14 -5.21 14.98
C THR A 107 -0.64 -3.97 15.43
N ILE A 108 -0.09 -3.22 16.40
CA ILE A 108 -0.65 -1.94 16.85
C ILE A 108 -0.57 -0.90 15.73
N LEU A 109 0.58 -0.76 15.06
CA LEU A 109 0.76 0.18 13.95
C LEU A 109 -0.15 -0.12 12.76
N PHE A 110 -0.41 -1.40 12.44
CA PHE A 110 -1.40 -1.76 11.41
C PHE A 110 -2.81 -1.39 11.80
N THR A 111 -3.17 -1.59 13.07
CA THR A 111 -4.47 -1.13 13.60
C THR A 111 -4.58 0.38 13.46
N LEU A 112 -3.57 1.13 13.90
CA LEU A 112 -3.52 2.58 13.80
C LEU A 112 -3.59 3.08 12.34
N LYS A 113 -2.85 2.45 11.43
CA LYS A 113 -2.91 2.73 9.98
C LYS A 113 -4.34 2.63 9.46
N ASN A 114 -5.06 1.58 9.86
CA ASN A 114 -6.43 1.33 9.41
C ASN A 114 -7.41 2.37 10.00
N GLU A 115 -7.30 2.69 11.29
CA GLU A 115 -8.15 3.68 11.95
C GLU A 115 -7.92 5.11 11.44
N LEU A 116 -6.69 5.43 11.03
CA LEU A 116 -6.35 6.71 10.39
C LEU A 116 -6.64 6.73 8.89
N ASP A 117 -7.16 5.64 8.32
CA ASP A 117 -7.42 5.47 6.88
C ASP A 117 -6.23 5.94 6.01
N LEU A 118 -5.02 5.52 6.38
CA LEU A 118 -3.82 5.81 5.59
C LEU A 118 -3.77 4.89 4.36
N SER A 119 -3.59 5.50 3.18
CA SER A 119 -3.28 4.79 1.95
C SER A 119 -1.95 4.06 2.05
N SER A 120 -1.75 3.11 1.14
CA SER A 120 -0.54 2.29 1.13
C SER A 120 0.72 3.13 0.99
N ASP A 121 0.66 4.21 0.21
CA ASP A 121 1.77 5.13 0.03
C ASP A 121 2.06 5.99 1.26
N GLU A 122 1.02 6.54 1.90
CA GLU A 122 1.16 7.42 3.06
C GLU A 122 1.79 6.69 4.25
N TYR A 123 1.26 5.54 4.66
CA TYR A 123 1.80 4.83 5.83
C TYR A 123 3.25 4.42 5.63
N ARG A 124 3.61 3.97 4.42
CA ARG A 124 4.99 3.55 4.10
C ARG A 124 5.95 4.70 4.10
N THR A 125 5.56 5.81 3.50
CA THR A 125 6.41 7.00 3.48
C THR A 125 6.65 7.49 4.91
N LEU A 126 5.62 7.51 5.75
CA LEU A 126 5.74 7.86 7.16
C LEU A 126 6.58 6.86 7.96
N LEU A 127 6.44 5.56 7.68
CA LEU A 127 7.26 4.49 8.25
C LEU A 127 8.74 4.70 7.93
N TYR A 128 9.09 4.89 6.65
CA TYR A 128 10.48 5.16 6.26
C TYR A 128 11.01 6.47 6.84
N LEU A 129 10.15 7.48 6.99
CA LEU A 129 10.52 8.73 7.67
C LEU A 129 10.81 8.53 9.16
N ALA A 130 10.15 7.56 9.82
CA ALA A 130 10.40 7.23 11.21
C ALA A 130 11.70 6.44 11.39
N ILE A 131 11.91 5.41 10.58
CA ILE A 131 13.07 4.49 10.65
C ILE A 131 14.34 5.16 10.10
N GLY A 132 14.18 6.12 9.20
CA GLY A 132 15.29 6.89 8.61
C GLY A 132 15.87 6.23 7.37
N LYS A 133 16.98 6.80 6.86
CA LYS A 133 17.62 6.33 5.62
C LYS A 133 18.43 5.03 5.78
N CYS A 134 18.59 4.55 7.01
CA CYS A 134 19.50 3.45 7.35
C CYS A 134 19.23 2.16 6.53
N GLU A 135 17.98 1.90 6.16
CA GLU A 135 17.60 0.72 5.37
C GLU A 135 17.57 0.95 3.85
N LEU A 136 17.59 2.21 3.39
CA LEU A 136 17.48 2.55 1.95
C LEU A 136 18.84 2.74 1.26
N GLU A 137 19.92 2.85 2.03
CA GLU A 137 21.26 3.20 1.53
C GLU A 137 22.18 2.00 1.30
N LYS A 138 21.87 0.82 1.86
CA LYS A 138 22.59 -0.43 1.62
C LYS A 138 21.69 -1.41 0.87
N HIS A 139 21.79 -1.44 -0.45
CA HIS A 139 21.15 -2.50 -1.22
C HIS A 139 22.17 -3.10 -2.19
N ASP A 140 22.69 -4.26 -1.81
CA ASP A 140 23.30 -5.16 -2.77
C ASP A 140 22.20 -5.99 -3.43
N ILE A 141 22.26 -6.09 -4.76
CA ILE A 141 21.32 -6.90 -5.53
C ILE A 141 21.44 -8.38 -5.15
N ASP A 142 22.64 -8.85 -4.82
CA ASP A 142 22.86 -10.25 -4.47
C ASP A 142 22.33 -10.56 -3.07
N GLU A 143 22.45 -9.62 -2.13
CA GLU A 143 21.78 -9.68 -0.82
C GLU A 143 20.25 -9.65 -0.96
N SER A 144 19.71 -8.79 -1.83
CA SER A 144 18.28 -8.70 -2.11
C SER A 144 17.72 -10.02 -2.66
N ILE A 145 18.42 -10.62 -3.63
CA ILE A 145 18.06 -11.92 -4.21
C ILE A 145 18.19 -13.04 -3.17
N LYS A 146 19.23 -13.01 -2.33
CA LYS A 146 19.39 -13.99 -1.25
C LYS A 146 18.23 -13.91 -0.26
N LYS A 147 17.88 -12.71 0.19
CA LYS A 147 16.79 -12.45 1.14
C LYS A 147 15.45 -12.99 0.65
N LEU A 148 15.11 -12.70 -0.61
CA LEU A 148 13.88 -13.19 -1.25
C LEU A 148 13.86 -14.71 -1.39
N ARG A 149 15.02 -15.32 -1.71
CA ARG A 149 15.16 -16.77 -1.82
C ARG A 149 15.03 -17.47 -0.47
N ASP A 150 15.64 -16.90 0.57
CA ASP A 150 15.59 -17.44 1.94
C ASP A 150 14.16 -17.39 2.50
N CYS A 151 13.36 -16.41 2.07
CA CYS A 151 11.91 -16.35 2.36
C CYS A 151 11.05 -17.28 1.48
N GLY A 152 11.65 -17.97 0.51
CA GLY A 152 10.93 -18.83 -0.44
C GLY A 152 10.09 -18.08 -1.48
N ILE A 153 10.36 -16.78 -1.68
CA ILE A 153 9.57 -15.93 -2.60
C ILE A 153 9.99 -16.14 -4.06
N ILE A 154 11.28 -16.36 -4.31
CA ILE A 154 11.86 -16.43 -5.67
C ILE A 154 12.72 -17.66 -5.89
N PHE A 155 12.82 -18.06 -7.16
CA PHE A 155 13.87 -18.93 -7.67
C PHE A 155 14.86 -18.12 -8.50
N PHE A 156 16.16 -18.31 -8.25
CA PHE A 156 17.22 -17.63 -9.00
C PHE A 156 18.08 -18.63 -9.78
N LYS A 157 18.03 -18.55 -11.11
CA LYS A 157 18.82 -19.38 -12.01
C LYS A 157 20.15 -18.69 -12.31
N LYS A 158 21.22 -19.11 -11.63
CA LYS A 158 22.57 -18.53 -11.76
C LYS A 158 23.11 -18.57 -13.19
N SER A 159 22.81 -19.62 -13.97
CA SER A 159 23.36 -19.77 -15.33
C SER A 159 22.85 -18.71 -16.32
N THR A 160 21.62 -18.22 -16.13
CA THR A 160 21.01 -17.19 -16.99
C THR A 160 20.83 -15.86 -16.25
N GLN A 161 21.22 -15.79 -14.98
CA GLN A 161 20.98 -14.64 -14.08
C GLN A 161 19.51 -14.20 -14.06
N ASN A 162 18.57 -15.16 -14.18
CA ASN A 162 17.14 -14.87 -14.19
C ASN A 162 16.49 -15.20 -12.85
N ILE A 163 15.53 -14.37 -12.48
CA ILE A 163 14.66 -14.48 -11.32
C ILE A 163 13.30 -14.95 -11.81
N TYR A 164 12.74 -15.95 -11.13
CA TYR A 164 11.41 -16.50 -11.38
C TYR A 164 10.61 -16.40 -10.09
N ILE A 165 9.41 -15.86 -10.16
CA ILE A 165 8.46 -15.78 -9.05
C ILE A 165 7.24 -16.63 -9.42
N PRO A 166 6.88 -17.64 -8.60
CA PRO A 166 5.65 -18.41 -8.82
C PRO A 166 4.39 -17.55 -8.67
N ASP A 167 3.38 -17.80 -9.50
CA ASP A 167 2.13 -17.03 -9.47
C ASP A 167 1.37 -17.22 -8.15
N GLU A 168 1.48 -18.39 -7.50
CA GLU A 168 0.92 -18.64 -6.18
C GLU A 168 1.53 -17.72 -5.12
N ILE A 169 2.84 -17.48 -5.19
CA ILE A 169 3.53 -16.56 -4.28
C ILE A 169 3.05 -15.13 -4.52
N ILE A 170 2.84 -14.73 -5.77
CA ILE A 170 2.29 -13.41 -6.10
C ILE A 170 0.89 -13.25 -5.49
N ASN A 171 0.04 -14.28 -5.58
CA ASN A 171 -1.28 -14.25 -4.96
C ASN A 171 -1.20 -14.12 -3.43
N ILE A 172 -0.33 -14.88 -2.77
CA ILE A 172 -0.10 -14.78 -1.32
C ILE A 172 0.34 -13.36 -0.95
N LEU A 173 1.31 -12.80 -1.66
CA LEU A 173 1.81 -11.44 -1.41
C LEU A 173 0.72 -10.37 -1.63
N ARG A 174 -0.13 -10.55 -2.65
CA ARG A 174 -1.30 -9.67 -2.89
C ARG A 174 -2.28 -9.73 -1.73
N GLU A 175 -2.59 -10.92 -1.22
CA GLU A 175 -3.46 -11.10 -0.06
C GLU A 175 -2.88 -10.43 1.18
N ILE A 176 -1.60 -10.65 1.49
CA ILE A 176 -0.91 -10.03 2.64
C ILE A 176 -0.96 -8.50 2.54
N LYS A 177 -0.76 -7.94 1.35
CA LYS A 177 -0.79 -6.49 1.12
C LYS A 177 -2.21 -5.91 1.00
N GLY A 178 -3.25 -6.76 1.00
CA GLY A 178 -4.63 -6.35 0.79
C GLY A 178 -4.89 -5.82 -0.62
N ILE A 179 -4.08 -6.24 -1.59
CA ILE A 179 -4.25 -5.94 -3.02
C ILE A 179 -5.30 -6.93 -3.55
N ASN A 180 -6.56 -6.60 -3.31
CA ASN A 180 -7.68 -7.45 -3.70
C ASN A 180 -8.00 -7.36 -5.19
N LEU A 181 -7.44 -6.37 -5.88
CA LEU A 181 -7.83 -6.04 -7.24
C LEU A 181 -6.64 -5.46 -8.02
N ALA A 182 -6.38 -6.00 -9.21
CA ALA A 182 -5.34 -5.48 -10.11
C ALA A 182 -5.65 -4.05 -10.56
N GLU A 183 -4.60 -3.25 -10.81
CA GLU A 183 -4.72 -1.82 -11.12
C GLU A 183 -5.67 -1.52 -12.28
N LYS A 184 -5.73 -2.40 -13.30
CA LYS A 184 -6.62 -2.25 -14.46
C LYS A 184 -8.10 -2.18 -14.06
N TYR A 185 -8.52 -2.97 -13.07
CA TYR A 185 -9.90 -2.97 -12.61
C TYR A 185 -10.15 -1.80 -11.64
N THR A 186 -9.19 -1.49 -10.76
CA THR A 186 -9.24 -0.29 -9.92
C THR A 186 -9.43 0.97 -10.78
N ARG A 187 -8.67 1.08 -11.87
CA ARG A 187 -8.80 2.15 -12.86
C ARG A 187 -10.19 2.20 -13.49
N ARG A 188 -10.76 1.05 -13.86
CA ARG A 188 -12.12 0.96 -14.42
C ARG A 188 -13.15 1.49 -13.41
N ILE A 189 -13.07 1.06 -12.15
CA ILE A 189 -13.98 1.49 -11.07
C ILE A 189 -13.88 3.00 -10.84
N ILE A 190 -12.67 3.55 -10.67
CA ILE A 190 -12.49 4.98 -10.39
C ILE A 190 -12.96 5.84 -11.58
N LYS A 191 -12.80 5.36 -12.82
CA LYS A 191 -13.32 6.06 -14.02
C LYS A 191 -14.84 6.22 -14.01
N CYS A 192 -15.59 5.33 -13.35
CA CYS A 192 -17.05 5.41 -13.22
C CYS A 192 -17.52 6.45 -12.20
N LEU A 193 -16.63 6.97 -11.34
CA LEU A 193 -16.96 7.96 -10.32
C LEU A 193 -17.10 9.36 -10.92
N ASP A 194 -18.04 10.15 -10.42
CA ASP A 194 -18.18 11.53 -10.87
C ASP A 194 -17.03 12.42 -10.36
N ASN A 195 -16.95 13.67 -10.87
CA ASN A 195 -15.90 14.60 -10.45
C ASN A 195 -15.97 14.97 -8.96
N ARG A 196 -17.16 14.98 -8.36
CA ARG A 196 -17.35 15.30 -6.94
C ARG A 196 -16.76 14.20 -6.06
N GLN A 197 -17.05 12.95 -6.38
CA GLN A 197 -16.52 11.75 -5.73
C GLN A 197 -14.99 11.69 -5.85
N ILE A 198 -14.45 11.88 -7.05
CA ILE A 198 -12.98 11.90 -7.24
C ILE A 198 -12.33 13.05 -6.47
N ASN A 199 -12.92 14.24 -6.45
CA ASN A 199 -12.38 15.36 -5.69
C ASN A 199 -12.43 15.13 -4.17
N LYS A 200 -13.42 14.37 -3.69
CA LYS A 200 -13.50 13.97 -2.29
C LYS A 200 -12.37 13.00 -1.92
N ILE A 201 -12.15 11.97 -2.72
CA ILE A 201 -11.01 11.04 -2.56
C ILE A 201 -9.69 11.83 -2.61
N LYS A 202 -9.57 12.75 -3.57
CA LYS A 202 -8.40 13.65 -3.70
C LYS A 202 -8.11 14.38 -2.39
N LYS A 203 -9.13 14.98 -1.78
CA LYS A 203 -9.01 15.73 -0.53
C LYS A 203 -8.59 14.82 0.63
N ASN A 204 -9.22 13.65 0.77
CA ASN A 204 -8.96 12.71 1.86
C ASN A 204 -7.52 12.18 1.84
N HIS A 205 -6.96 11.96 0.64
CA HIS A 205 -5.62 11.39 0.45
C HIS A 205 -4.56 12.41 0.03
N GLY A 206 -4.82 13.72 0.21
CA GLY A 206 -3.86 14.79 -0.08
C GLY A 206 -3.25 14.73 -1.49
N ILE A 207 -4.06 14.43 -2.50
CA ILE A 207 -3.68 14.39 -3.92
C ILE A 207 -3.72 15.83 -4.46
N LYS A 208 -2.74 16.24 -5.27
CA LYS A 208 -2.59 17.65 -5.71
C LYS A 208 -3.09 17.88 -7.13
N GLU A 209 -3.01 16.84 -7.96
CA GLU A 209 -3.31 16.77 -9.38
C GLU A 209 -4.66 17.44 -9.71
N ILE A 210 -4.67 18.25 -10.77
CA ILE A 210 -5.82 19.09 -11.15
C ILE A 210 -6.65 18.37 -12.21
N GLU A 211 -6.00 17.77 -13.20
CA GLU A 211 -6.67 17.08 -14.28
C GLU A 211 -7.29 15.76 -13.82
N ARG A 212 -8.47 15.42 -14.37
CA ARG A 212 -9.22 14.22 -13.96
C ARG A 212 -8.39 12.96 -14.15
N TYR A 213 -7.72 12.83 -15.30
CA TYR A 213 -6.88 11.68 -15.61
C TYR A 213 -5.73 11.52 -14.60
N GLU A 214 -5.04 12.62 -14.29
CA GLU A 214 -3.93 12.63 -13.34
C GLU A 214 -4.37 12.29 -11.91
N LYS A 215 -5.55 12.76 -11.49
CA LYS A 215 -6.16 12.38 -10.21
C LYS A 215 -6.37 10.87 -10.14
N ILE A 216 -6.96 10.28 -11.18
CA ILE A 216 -7.23 8.84 -11.24
C ILE A 216 -5.93 8.05 -11.12
N GLU A 217 -4.92 8.38 -11.92
CA GLU A 217 -3.62 7.71 -11.85
C GLU A 217 -2.95 7.89 -10.48
N SER A 218 -3.11 9.04 -9.84
CA SER A 218 -2.56 9.29 -8.51
C SER A 218 -3.28 8.52 -7.42
N ILE A 219 -4.61 8.38 -7.47
CA ILE A 219 -5.38 7.53 -6.55
C ILE A 219 -4.90 6.08 -6.64
N ILE A 220 -4.71 5.58 -7.87
CA ILE A 220 -4.23 4.21 -8.12
C ILE A 220 -2.81 4.05 -7.57
N LYS A 221 -1.88 4.96 -7.94
CA LYS A 221 -0.47 4.90 -7.52
C LYS A 221 -0.28 5.05 -6.02
N LYS A 222 -1.14 5.79 -5.33
CA LYS A 222 -1.12 5.90 -3.86
C LYS A 222 -1.63 4.63 -3.17
N GLY A 223 -2.26 3.72 -3.91
CA GLY A 223 -2.77 2.46 -3.37
C GLY A 223 -3.92 2.69 -2.38
N VAL A 224 -4.85 3.59 -2.72
CA VAL A 224 -6.09 3.80 -1.97
C VAL A 224 -6.97 2.55 -2.12
N ARG A 225 -7.48 2.02 -1.00
CA ARG A 225 -8.24 0.77 -1.01
C ARG A 225 -9.60 0.96 -1.69
N VAL A 226 -9.86 0.23 -2.76
CA VAL A 226 -11.15 0.26 -3.49
C VAL A 226 -12.33 -0.02 -2.57
N ARG A 227 -12.18 -0.96 -1.62
CA ARG A 227 -13.23 -1.26 -0.65
C ARG A 227 -13.63 -0.02 0.15
N LYS A 228 -12.66 0.78 0.61
CA LYS A 228 -12.89 2.03 1.35
C LYS A 228 -13.48 3.13 0.49
N ILE A 229 -13.00 3.23 -0.75
CA ILE A 229 -13.60 4.14 -1.75
C ILE A 229 -15.09 3.86 -1.88
N LEU A 230 -15.46 2.61 -2.12
CA LEU A 230 -16.84 2.21 -2.38
C LEU A 230 -17.70 2.09 -1.12
N SER A 231 -17.14 1.92 0.08
CA SER A 231 -17.92 1.85 1.33
C SER A 231 -18.25 3.22 1.90
N ASP A 232 -17.29 4.15 1.88
CA ASP A 232 -17.38 5.37 2.69
C ASP A 232 -16.97 6.63 1.91
N GLU A 233 -15.87 6.61 1.17
CA GLU A 233 -15.27 7.87 0.67
C GLU A 233 -16.10 8.56 -0.42
N ILE A 234 -16.85 7.80 -1.23
CA ILE A 234 -17.69 8.37 -2.28
C ILE A 234 -19.02 8.94 -1.76
N PHE A 235 -19.38 8.69 -0.50
CA PHE A 235 -20.63 9.12 0.11
C PHE A 235 -20.41 10.28 1.07
N ASN A 236 -21.36 11.20 1.19
CA ASN A 236 -21.37 12.19 2.28
C ASN A 236 -21.73 11.52 3.61
N GLU A 237 -21.33 12.13 4.73
CA GLU A 237 -21.60 11.59 6.08
C GLU A 237 -23.10 11.36 6.32
N ASP A 238 -23.95 12.24 5.78
CA ASP A 238 -25.41 12.19 5.93
C ASP A 238 -26.13 11.33 4.87
N THR A 239 -25.40 10.63 4.00
CA THR A 239 -26.00 9.86 2.91
C THR A 239 -26.77 8.67 3.47
N LYS A 240 -28.08 8.59 3.18
CA LYS A 240 -28.94 7.51 3.67
C LYS A 240 -28.54 6.17 3.06
N TYR A 241 -28.79 5.09 3.80
CA TYR A 241 -28.46 3.74 3.39
C TYR A 241 -29.02 3.35 1.99
N TYR A 242 -30.30 3.66 1.72
CA TYR A 242 -30.93 3.40 0.43
C TYR A 242 -30.26 4.17 -0.73
N GLU A 243 -29.83 5.41 -0.49
CA GLU A 243 -29.12 6.21 -1.49
C GLU A 243 -27.73 5.63 -1.78
N LYS A 244 -27.01 5.18 -0.76
CA LYS A 244 -25.73 4.47 -0.93
C LYS A 244 -25.91 3.23 -1.80
N LYS A 245 -26.96 2.44 -1.56
CA LYS A 245 -27.29 1.24 -2.34
C LYS A 245 -27.57 1.58 -3.81
N ASN A 246 -28.35 2.63 -4.08
CA ASN A 246 -28.66 3.03 -5.46
C ASN A 246 -27.41 3.50 -6.23
N ILE A 247 -26.52 4.25 -5.57
CA ILE A 247 -25.26 4.70 -6.18
C ILE A 247 -24.37 3.49 -6.51
N LEU A 248 -24.27 2.52 -5.60
CA LEU A 248 -23.49 1.30 -5.86
C LEU A 248 -24.10 0.46 -6.96
N TYR A 249 -25.42 0.31 -6.98
CA TYR A 249 -26.15 -0.38 -8.05
C TYR A 249 -25.86 0.25 -9.41
N ASP A 250 -25.98 1.57 -9.52
CA ASP A 250 -25.67 2.32 -10.75
C ASP A 250 -24.23 2.11 -11.21
N ILE A 251 -23.26 2.15 -10.28
CA ILE A 251 -21.85 1.87 -10.61
C ILE A 251 -21.68 0.45 -11.14
N ILE A 252 -22.29 -0.56 -10.50
CA ILE A 252 -22.11 -1.97 -10.83
C ILE A 252 -22.80 -2.32 -12.15
N GLU A 253 -24.09 -2.00 -12.28
CA GLU A 253 -24.92 -2.42 -13.41
C GLU A 253 -24.78 -1.50 -14.61
N ASN A 254 -24.91 -0.19 -14.41
CA ASN A 254 -25.00 0.73 -15.54
C ASN A 254 -23.64 1.20 -16.03
N LYS A 255 -22.66 1.36 -15.13
CA LYS A 255 -21.34 1.90 -15.51
C LYS A 255 -20.28 0.83 -15.72
N LEU A 256 -20.26 -0.18 -14.86
CA LEU A 256 -19.33 -1.30 -14.97
C LEU A 256 -19.88 -2.42 -15.84
N GLU A 257 -21.20 -2.45 -16.09
CA GLU A 257 -21.87 -3.49 -16.88
C GLU A 257 -21.62 -4.89 -16.31
N ILE A 258 -21.60 -4.99 -14.97
CA ILE A 258 -21.45 -6.25 -14.25
C ILE A 258 -22.83 -6.71 -13.82
N HIS A 259 -23.46 -7.54 -14.65
CA HIS A 259 -24.76 -8.12 -14.35
C HIS A 259 -24.63 -9.25 -13.34
N LEU A 260 -25.12 -9.00 -12.12
CA LEU A 260 -25.10 -9.99 -11.04
C LEU A 260 -26.43 -10.77 -10.99
N ALA A 261 -26.34 -12.10 -10.80
CA ALA A 261 -27.52 -12.95 -10.62
C ALA A 261 -28.33 -12.60 -9.35
N SER A 262 -27.62 -12.08 -8.33
CA SER A 262 -28.22 -11.53 -7.11
C SER A 262 -27.26 -10.51 -6.50
N TYR A 263 -27.77 -9.37 -6.04
CA TYR A 263 -26.98 -8.45 -5.22
C TYR A 263 -26.92 -8.98 -3.78
N GLY A 264 -25.74 -8.89 -3.17
CA GLY A 264 -25.57 -9.24 -1.77
C GLY A 264 -26.51 -8.40 -0.88
N ARG A 265 -27.03 -9.03 0.18
CA ARG A 265 -27.61 -8.31 1.32
C ARG A 265 -26.47 -7.70 2.12
N THR A 266 -26.69 -6.56 2.75
CA THR A 266 -25.67 -6.03 3.67
C THR A 266 -25.46 -6.97 4.83
N ILE A 267 -24.25 -6.96 5.38
CA ILE A 267 -23.77 -7.82 6.47
C ILE A 267 -24.60 -7.69 7.76
N ASP A 268 -25.54 -6.74 7.82
CA ASP A 268 -26.46 -6.51 8.95
C ASP A 268 -27.85 -7.17 8.78
N GLU A 269 -28.01 -8.11 7.84
CA GLU A 269 -29.17 -9.03 7.71
C GLU A 269 -28.70 -10.49 7.63
#